data_AF-A0A8K1CVU9-F1
#
_entry.id   AF-A0A8K1CVU9-F1
#
_cell.length_a   1.000
_cell.length_b   1.000
_cell.length_c   1.000
_cell.angle_alpha   90.00
_cell.angle_beta   90.00
_cell.angle_gamma   90.00
#
_symmetry.space_group_name_H-M   'P 1'
#
loop_
_entity.id
_entity.type
_entity.pdbx_description
1 polymer ?
#
loop_
_entity_poly.entity_id
_entity_poly.type
_entity_poly.pdbx_seq_one_letter_code
_entity_poly.pdbx_strand_id
1 'polypeptide(L)'
;MSVVAHKNYLADKKPFFKHFHPRDITITAVRSAVMQGAMVANFYMASLALEEMSDEEDPDSEDDEIDRLKKKAKKELKDQEPYEPPSPQEFTLLCLTSFVKSISVTTYLRSLEEAAIHFCRPQVVGKLVKDSSKSATRKYLRHHSRWSAATMMVKTGMRANMLSHLAIFLVEETQQIILILYRKFVSKETKNSKKSQKKLRGADDKKVLDEEEDTEEEHKHPTFLEITTKNAYRSSIAVVTGGIGAAVGTLIRPGLGTVIGATLGDTVGYLM
;
A
#
# COMPACT_ATOMS: atom_id res chain seq x y z
N MET A 1 1.07 47.79 20.62
CA MET A 1 -0.04 46.84 20.34
C MET A 1 0.54 45.58 19.73
N SER A 2 0.49 44.46 20.45
CA SER A 2 0.96 43.17 19.95
C SER A 2 -0.04 42.65 18.92
N VAL A 3 0.38 42.58 17.65
CA VAL A 3 -0.41 41.91 16.61
C VAL A 3 -0.36 40.42 16.93
N VAL A 4 -1.37 39.91 17.61
CA VAL A 4 -1.58 38.48 17.77
C VAL A 4 -1.84 37.93 16.36
N ALA A 5 -0.79 37.43 15.72
CA ALA A 5 -0.90 36.74 14.45
C ALA A 5 -1.86 35.57 14.63
N HIS A 6 -3.08 35.69 14.12
CA HIS A 6 -4.03 34.59 14.08
C HIS A 6 -3.36 33.42 13.37
N LYS A 7 -3.07 32.35 14.11
CA LYS A 7 -2.49 31.14 13.53
C LYS A 7 -3.54 30.52 12.60
N ASN A 8 -3.32 30.63 11.30
CA ASN A 8 -4.11 29.92 10.30
C ASN A 8 -3.78 28.42 10.34
N TYR A 9 -4.50 27.69 11.19
CA TYR A 9 -4.31 26.25 11.40
C TYR A 9 -4.63 25.40 10.15
N LEU A 10 -5.38 25.94 9.19
CA LEU A 10 -5.81 25.25 7.97
C LEU A 10 -5.08 25.73 6.69
N ALA A 11 -3.96 26.44 6.82
CA ALA A 11 -3.23 27.00 5.68
C ALA A 11 -2.72 25.95 4.67
N ASP A 12 -2.51 24.71 5.11
CA ASP A 12 -2.04 23.60 4.26
C ASP A 12 -3.21 22.73 3.72
N LYS A 13 -4.48 23.04 4.07
CA LYS A 13 -5.67 22.32 3.58
C LYS A 13 -5.81 22.53 2.07
N LYS A 14 -5.99 21.43 1.32
CA LYS A 14 -6.32 21.50 -0.11
C LYS A 14 -7.83 21.45 -0.32
N PRO A 15 -8.36 22.05 -1.41
CA PRO A 15 -9.77 21.92 -1.76
C PRO A 15 -10.17 20.45 -1.96
N PHE A 16 -11.41 20.11 -1.61
CA PHE A 16 -11.95 18.75 -1.71
C PHE A 16 -11.76 18.16 -3.13
N PHE A 17 -12.24 18.85 -4.16
CA PHE A 17 -12.16 18.41 -5.56
C PHE A 17 -10.81 18.67 -6.25
N LYS A 18 -9.76 19.05 -5.51
CA LYS A 18 -8.46 19.35 -6.13
C LYS A 18 -7.92 18.16 -6.94
N HIS A 19 -8.06 16.95 -6.42
CA HIS A 19 -7.59 15.73 -7.07
C HIS A 19 -8.30 15.39 -8.39
N PHE A 20 -9.46 15.99 -8.68
CA PHE A 20 -10.14 15.87 -9.97
C PHE A 20 -9.71 16.92 -11.01
N HIS A 21 -8.80 17.82 -10.66
CA HIS A 21 -8.28 18.75 -11.66
C HIS A 21 -7.47 17.99 -12.71
N PRO A 22 -7.53 18.39 -13.99
CA PRO A 22 -6.89 17.66 -15.08
C PRO A 22 -5.41 17.42 -14.82
N ARG A 23 -4.70 18.42 -14.27
CA ARG A 23 -3.30 18.30 -13.88
C ARG A 23 -3.06 17.19 -12.85
N ASP A 24 -3.86 17.13 -11.79
CA ASP A 24 -3.69 16.16 -10.71
C ASP A 24 -4.10 14.74 -11.16
N ILE A 25 -5.12 14.64 -12.03
CA ILE A 25 -5.51 13.39 -12.70
C ILE A 25 -4.36 12.88 -13.59
N THR A 26 -3.79 13.73 -14.45
CA THR A 26 -2.68 13.34 -15.33
C THR A 26 -1.46 12.90 -14.52
N ILE A 27 -1.11 13.62 -13.45
CA ILE A 27 -0.02 13.21 -12.56
C ILE A 27 -0.30 11.85 -11.94
N THR A 28 -1.53 11.59 -11.52
CA THR A 28 -1.93 10.30 -10.94
C THR A 28 -1.87 9.18 -11.97
N ALA A 29 -2.35 9.39 -13.19
CA ALA A 29 -2.29 8.42 -14.27
C ALA A 29 -0.84 8.07 -14.65
N VAL A 30 0.01 9.08 -14.84
CA VAL A 30 1.44 8.88 -15.13
C VAL A 30 2.12 8.13 -13.99
N ARG A 31 1.84 8.51 -12.74
CA ARG A 31 2.39 7.82 -11.57
C ARG A 31 1.99 6.33 -11.54
N SER A 32 0.72 6.02 -11.79
CA SER A 32 0.26 4.63 -11.83
C SER A 32 0.96 3.82 -12.92
N ALA A 33 1.09 4.38 -14.14
CA ALA A 33 1.80 3.72 -15.23
C ALA A 33 3.29 3.48 -14.90
N VAL A 34 3.97 4.49 -14.34
CA VAL A 34 5.38 4.38 -13.94
C VAL A 34 5.58 3.35 -12.83
N MET A 35 4.70 3.33 -11.82
CA MET A 35 4.79 2.36 -10.73
C MET A 35 4.56 0.92 -11.23
N GLN A 36 3.60 0.70 -12.12
CA GLN A 36 3.38 -0.63 -12.70
C GLN A 36 4.53 -1.04 -13.62
N GLY A 37 5.04 -0.12 -14.45
CA GLY A 37 6.22 -0.38 -15.28
C GLY A 37 7.45 -0.73 -14.44
N ALA A 38 7.67 -0.01 -13.33
CA ALA A 38 8.77 -0.31 -12.40
C ALA A 38 8.60 -1.67 -11.72
N MET A 39 7.38 -2.06 -11.35
CA MET A 39 7.11 -3.37 -10.75
C MET A 39 7.38 -4.50 -11.75
N VAL A 40 6.89 -4.38 -12.99
CA VAL A 40 7.16 -5.31 -14.09
C VAL A 40 8.66 -5.43 -14.36
N ALA A 41 9.37 -4.30 -14.42
CA ALA A 41 10.82 -4.29 -14.59
C ALA A 41 11.55 -4.96 -13.42
N ASN A 42 11.09 -4.74 -12.18
CA ASN A 42 11.67 -5.38 -11.00
C ASN A 42 11.49 -6.90 -11.02
N PHE A 43 10.32 -7.40 -11.41
CA PHE A 43 10.10 -8.84 -11.57
C PHE A 43 10.93 -9.43 -12.71
N TYR A 44 11.06 -8.72 -13.84
CA TYR A 44 11.92 -9.13 -14.94
C TYR A 44 13.41 -9.18 -14.55
N MET A 45 13.89 -8.17 -13.81
CA MET A 45 15.26 -8.19 -13.29
C MET A 45 15.46 -9.30 -12.26
N ALA A 46 14.46 -9.60 -11.43
CA ALA A 46 14.50 -10.70 -10.48
C ALA A 46 14.54 -12.06 -11.20
N SER A 47 13.80 -12.22 -12.31
CA SER A 47 13.82 -13.46 -13.09
C SER A 47 15.13 -13.65 -13.85
N LEU A 48 15.71 -12.58 -14.41
CA LEU A 48 17.04 -12.65 -15.03
C LEU A 48 18.13 -12.97 -14.00
N ALA A 49 18.08 -12.36 -12.81
CA ALA A 49 19.03 -12.67 -11.73
C ALA A 49 18.89 -14.12 -11.26
N LEU A 50 17.69 -14.71 -11.33
CA LEU A 50 17.46 -16.13 -11.06
C LEU A 50 18.07 -17.03 -12.13
N GLU A 51 17.93 -16.67 -13.41
CA GLU A 51 18.51 -17.41 -14.56
C GLU A 51 20.05 -17.34 -14.54
N GLU A 52 20.63 -16.18 -14.27
CA GLU A 52 22.09 -16.00 -14.18
C GLU A 52 22.69 -16.79 -12.99
N MET A 53 21.97 -16.86 -11.87
CA MET A 53 22.36 -17.69 -10.71
C MET A 53 22.07 -19.19 -10.86
N SER A 54 21.28 -19.61 -11.86
CA SER A 54 21.12 -21.05 -12.18
C SER A 54 22.26 -21.58 -13.04
N ASP A 55 22.94 -20.70 -13.77
CA ASP A 55 24.00 -21.08 -14.71
C ASP A 55 25.42 -20.99 -14.09
N GLU A 56 25.60 -20.25 -12.99
CA GLU A 56 26.85 -20.28 -12.20
C GLU A 56 26.85 -21.45 -11.18
N GLU A 57 27.09 -22.67 -11.66
CA GLU A 57 27.78 -23.70 -10.88
C GLU A 57 29.29 -23.48 -11.03
N ASP A 58 29.91 -22.66 -10.18
CA ASP A 58 31.36 -22.70 -10.00
C ASP A 58 31.72 -22.96 -8.52
N PRO A 59 32.55 -23.98 -8.23
CA PRO A 59 32.93 -24.40 -6.89
C PRO A 59 34.03 -23.48 -6.33
N ASP A 60 34.08 -23.39 -5.01
CA ASP A 60 35.18 -22.83 -4.20
C ASP A 60 35.18 -21.31 -3.99
N SER A 61 34.41 -20.85 -2.98
CA SER A 61 34.80 -19.68 -2.18
C SER A 61 34.55 -19.92 -0.69
N GLU A 62 35.62 -19.76 0.11
CA GLU A 62 35.73 -20.12 1.53
C GLU A 62 35.08 -19.10 2.49
N ASP A 63 33.79 -18.79 2.35
CA ASP A 63 33.05 -18.00 3.37
C ASP A 63 31.67 -18.64 3.68
N ASP A 64 31.69 -19.56 4.64
CA ASP A 64 30.57 -20.43 5.04
C ASP A 64 29.28 -19.70 5.47
N GLU A 65 29.35 -18.46 5.93
CA GLU A 65 28.18 -17.72 6.43
C GLU A 65 27.45 -16.97 5.32
N ILE A 66 28.19 -16.39 4.37
CA ILE A 66 27.65 -15.67 3.22
C ILE A 66 27.02 -16.67 2.23
N ASP A 67 27.66 -17.82 2.03
CA ASP A 67 27.14 -18.88 1.16
C ASP A 67 25.82 -19.48 1.69
N ARG A 68 25.67 -19.61 3.02
CA ARG A 68 24.40 -20.06 3.65
C ARG A 68 23.27 -19.05 3.48
N LEU A 69 23.54 -17.75 3.57
CA LEU A 69 22.56 -16.69 3.33
C LEU A 69 22.16 -16.62 1.85
N LYS A 70 23.14 -16.74 0.94
CA LYS A 70 22.89 -16.85 -0.50
C LYS A 70 22.05 -18.08 -0.83
N LYS A 71 22.34 -19.25 -0.24
CA LYS A 71 21.56 -20.48 -0.43
C LYS A 71 20.13 -20.39 0.12
N LYS A 72 19.92 -19.71 1.26
CA LYS A 72 18.56 -19.45 1.79
C LYS A 72 17.77 -18.48 0.89
N ALA A 73 18.38 -17.38 0.47
CA ALA A 73 17.77 -16.45 -0.48
C ALA A 73 17.49 -17.14 -1.83
N LYS A 74 18.41 -17.97 -2.33
CA LYS A 74 18.25 -18.80 -3.54
C LYS A 74 17.10 -19.78 -3.40
N LYS A 75 16.86 -20.36 -2.21
CA LYS A 75 15.73 -21.24 -1.95
C LYS A 75 14.39 -20.48 -1.91
N GLU A 76 14.34 -19.33 -1.23
CA GLU A 76 13.14 -18.47 -1.17
C GLU A 76 12.78 -17.88 -2.54
N LEU A 77 13.77 -17.63 -3.41
CA LEU A 77 13.58 -17.06 -4.74
C LEU A 77 13.28 -18.13 -5.80
N LYS A 78 13.77 -19.37 -5.63
CA LYS A 78 13.47 -20.51 -6.52
C LYS A 78 12.06 -21.08 -6.33
N ASP A 79 11.44 -20.84 -5.17
CA ASP A 79 10.02 -21.13 -4.92
C ASP A 79 9.07 -20.11 -5.59
N GLN A 80 9.62 -19.07 -6.25
CA GLN A 80 8.85 -18.08 -7.02
C GLN A 80 8.71 -18.58 -8.46
N GLU A 81 7.46 -18.73 -8.93
CA GLU A 81 7.15 -19.22 -10.28
C GLU A 81 7.89 -18.42 -11.37
N PRO A 82 8.30 -19.07 -12.49
CA PRO A 82 8.97 -18.40 -13.59
C PRO A 82 8.12 -17.22 -14.06
N TYR A 83 8.74 -16.04 -14.10
CA TYR A 83 8.05 -14.80 -14.40
C TYR A 83 7.62 -14.75 -15.87
N GLU A 84 6.33 -14.91 -16.12
CA GLU A 84 5.73 -14.65 -17.43
C GLU A 84 5.37 -13.16 -17.54
N PRO A 85 5.88 -12.42 -18.54
CA PRO A 85 5.58 -11.01 -18.68
C PRO A 85 4.07 -10.83 -18.94
N PRO A 86 3.40 -9.90 -18.25
CA PRO A 86 1.97 -9.69 -18.44
C PRO A 86 1.69 -9.26 -19.88
N SER A 87 0.60 -9.77 -20.44
CA SER A 87 0.16 -9.33 -21.77
C SER A 87 -0.14 -7.81 -21.76
N PRO A 88 -0.10 -7.13 -22.92
CA PRO A 88 -0.39 -5.70 -22.99
C PRO A 88 -1.78 -5.33 -22.43
N GLN A 89 -2.74 -6.25 -22.52
CA GLN A 89 -4.09 -6.08 -21.98
C GLN A 89 -4.10 -6.17 -20.45
N GLU A 90 -3.43 -7.17 -19.88
CA GLU A 90 -3.31 -7.33 -18.43
C GLU A 90 -2.54 -6.16 -17.81
N PHE A 91 -1.45 -5.71 -18.44
CA PHE A 91 -0.72 -4.53 -18.00
C PHE A 91 -1.62 -3.28 -17.98
N THR A 92 -2.47 -3.11 -19.00
CA THR A 92 -3.44 -2.01 -19.04
C THR A 92 -4.46 -2.11 -17.91
N LEU A 93 -4.96 -3.31 -17.62
CA LEU A 93 -5.88 -3.55 -16.51
C LEU A 93 -5.22 -3.30 -15.14
N LEU A 94 -3.95 -3.68 -14.96
CA LEU A 94 -3.17 -3.39 -13.75
C LEU A 94 -2.97 -1.88 -13.57
N CYS A 95 -2.62 -1.17 -14.65
CA CYS A 95 -2.50 0.29 -14.65
C CYS A 95 -3.83 0.96 -14.29
N LEU A 96 -4.93 0.52 -14.89
CA LEU A 96 -6.27 1.05 -14.60
C LEU A 96 -6.68 0.77 -13.16
N THR A 97 -6.45 -0.44 -12.66
CA THR A 97 -6.76 -0.82 -11.27
C THR A 97 -5.96 0.02 -10.29
N SER A 98 -4.66 0.23 -10.56
CA SER A 98 -3.79 1.08 -9.75
C SER A 98 -4.24 2.54 -9.78
N PHE A 99 -4.69 3.03 -10.93
CA PHE A 99 -5.21 4.38 -11.10
C PHE A 99 -6.51 4.59 -10.33
N VAL A 100 -7.48 3.68 -10.47
CA VAL A 100 -8.75 3.71 -9.72
C VAL A 100 -8.51 3.62 -8.22
N LYS A 101 -7.60 2.74 -7.78
CA LYS A 101 -7.19 2.67 -6.36
C LYS A 101 -6.59 4.00 -5.91
N SER A 102 -5.72 4.63 -6.70
CA SER A 102 -5.10 5.91 -6.38
C SER A 102 -6.14 7.05 -6.26
N ILE A 103 -7.09 7.14 -7.18
CA ILE A 103 -8.20 8.11 -7.10
C ILE A 103 -9.04 7.86 -5.84
N SER A 104 -9.38 6.59 -5.57
CA SER A 104 -10.16 6.20 -4.39
C SER A 104 -9.46 6.64 -3.11
N VAL A 105 -8.16 6.37 -2.98
CA VAL A 105 -7.35 6.80 -1.82
C VAL A 105 -7.36 8.31 -1.67
N THR A 106 -7.17 9.08 -2.75
CA THR A 106 -7.21 10.54 -2.66
C THR A 106 -8.59 11.07 -2.29
N THR A 107 -9.66 10.42 -2.76
CA THR A 107 -11.05 10.78 -2.41
C THR A 107 -11.30 10.54 -0.93
N TYR A 108 -10.96 9.35 -0.41
CA TYR A 108 -11.08 9.03 1.01
C TYR A 108 -10.25 9.97 1.88
N LEU A 109 -9.03 10.31 1.46
CA LEU A 109 -8.20 11.29 2.18
C LEU A 109 -8.90 12.65 2.27
N ARG A 110 -9.45 13.17 1.18
CA ARG A 110 -10.17 14.47 1.19
C ARG A 110 -11.44 14.42 2.04
N SER A 111 -12.17 13.30 1.99
CA SER A 111 -13.34 13.07 2.85
C SER A 111 -12.96 13.01 4.33
N LEU A 112 -11.85 12.34 4.67
CA LEU A 112 -11.33 12.30 6.03
C LEU A 112 -10.80 13.66 6.50
N GLU A 113 -10.23 14.48 5.60
CA GLU A 113 -9.83 15.85 5.91
C GLU A 113 -11.04 16.71 6.31
N GLU A 114 -12.14 16.64 5.54
CA GLU A 114 -13.39 17.35 5.87
C GLU A 114 -14.05 16.80 7.14
N ALA A 115 -14.14 15.47 7.28
CA ALA A 115 -14.67 14.85 8.50
C ALA A 115 -13.85 15.26 9.74
N ALA A 116 -12.52 15.29 9.64
CA ALA A 116 -11.67 15.72 10.74
C ALA A 116 -11.94 17.18 11.15
N ILE A 117 -12.31 18.07 10.23
CA ILE A 117 -12.69 19.45 10.56
C ILE A 117 -13.99 19.49 11.37
N HIS A 118 -14.94 18.61 11.07
CA HIS A 118 -16.20 18.54 11.80
C HIS A 118 -16.06 17.87 13.18
N PHE A 119 -15.23 16.83 13.30
CA PHE A 119 -15.12 16.05 14.54
C PHE A 119 -13.97 16.48 15.46
N CYS A 120 -12.91 17.10 14.93
CA CYS A 120 -11.72 17.42 15.70
C CYS A 120 -11.52 18.93 15.85
N ARG A 121 -10.80 19.31 16.92
CA ARG A 121 -10.38 20.69 17.10
C ARG A 121 -9.44 21.15 15.96
N PRO A 122 -9.53 22.40 15.49
CA PRO A 122 -8.72 22.91 14.37
C PRO A 122 -7.20 22.72 14.54
N GLN A 123 -6.70 22.74 15.78
CA GLN A 123 -5.27 22.56 16.07
C GLN A 123 -4.80 21.11 15.87
N VAL A 124 -5.70 20.14 15.98
CA VAL A 124 -5.41 18.73 15.69
C VAL A 124 -5.42 18.52 14.18
N VAL A 125 -6.46 19.01 13.51
CA VAL A 125 -6.60 18.93 12.05
C VAL A 125 -5.42 19.58 11.34
N GLY A 126 -4.99 20.77 11.78
CA GLY A 126 -3.83 21.45 11.21
C GLY A 126 -2.50 20.71 11.36
N LYS A 127 -2.44 19.68 12.23
CA LYS A 127 -1.29 18.77 12.32
C LYS A 127 -1.46 17.53 11.43
N LEU A 128 -2.69 17.11 11.14
CA LEU A 128 -3.02 15.97 10.29
C LEU A 128 -2.90 16.33 8.80
N VAL A 129 -3.38 17.50 8.40
CA VAL A 129 -3.38 17.96 6.99
C VAL A 129 -2.11 18.74 6.66
N LYS A 130 -1.06 18.56 7.45
CA LYS A 130 0.13 19.40 7.38
C LYS A 130 1.00 19.01 6.21
N ASP A 131 1.46 19.99 5.45
CA ASP A 131 2.47 19.76 4.42
C ASP A 131 3.83 19.52 5.09
N SER A 132 4.29 18.26 5.05
CA SER A 132 5.54 17.81 5.67
C SER A 132 6.76 18.51 5.08
N SER A 133 6.79 18.70 3.76
CA SER A 133 7.86 19.38 3.02
C SER A 133 7.99 20.84 3.43
N LYS A 134 6.89 21.60 3.34
CA LYS A 134 6.87 23.01 3.79
C LYS A 134 7.17 23.11 5.28
N SER A 135 6.69 22.17 6.08
CA SER A 135 7.01 22.12 7.51
C SER A 135 8.49 21.94 7.78
N ALA A 136 9.18 21.08 7.04
CA ALA A 136 10.62 20.86 7.18
C ALA A 136 11.40 22.14 6.86
N THR A 137 11.09 22.79 5.74
CA THR A 137 11.72 24.07 5.36
C THR A 137 11.47 25.15 6.41
N ARG A 138 10.23 25.31 6.89
CA ARG A 138 9.89 26.29 7.95
C ARG A 138 10.60 26.02 9.28
N LYS A 139 10.97 24.78 9.59
CA LYS A 139 11.72 24.44 10.81
C LYS A 139 13.21 24.67 10.63
N TYR A 140 13.75 24.28 9.48
CA TYR A 140 15.13 24.56 9.14
C TYR A 140 15.42 26.06 9.15
N LEU A 141 14.54 26.87 8.54
CA LEU A 141 14.69 28.33 8.53
C LEU A 141 14.62 28.98 9.91
N ARG A 142 13.97 28.35 10.90
CA ARG A 142 13.85 28.90 12.27
C ARG A 142 14.99 28.50 13.19
N HIS A 143 15.51 27.29 13.03
CA HIS A 143 16.54 26.74 13.91
C HIS A 143 17.94 26.76 13.29
N HIS A 144 18.06 27.07 11.99
CA HIS A 144 19.30 27.07 11.20
C HIS A 144 20.11 25.76 11.24
N SER A 145 19.54 24.69 11.81
CA SER A 145 20.17 23.38 11.98
C SER A 145 19.31 22.30 11.35
N ARG A 146 19.94 21.49 10.48
CA ARG A 146 19.29 20.34 9.81
C ARG A 146 18.93 19.25 10.80
N TRP A 147 19.81 19.01 11.78
CA TRP A 147 19.59 18.02 12.83
C TRP A 147 18.37 18.35 13.69
N SER A 148 18.28 19.60 14.16
CA SER A 148 17.11 20.04 14.94
C SER A 148 15.82 19.98 14.11
N ALA A 149 15.89 20.35 12.83
CA ALA A 149 14.74 20.23 11.92
C ALA A 149 14.31 18.77 11.74
N ALA A 150 15.26 17.85 11.54
CA ALA A 150 15.00 16.43 11.32
C ALA A 150 14.37 15.74 12.54
N THR A 151 14.90 15.94 13.75
CA THR A 151 14.34 15.33 14.97
C THR A 151 12.90 15.78 15.20
N MET A 152 12.62 17.07 15.00
CA MET A 152 11.25 17.59 15.05
C MET A 152 10.37 17.08 13.90
N MET A 153 10.95 16.66 12.78
CA MET A 153 10.22 16.15 11.62
C MET A 153 9.70 14.74 11.84
N VAL A 154 10.31 13.91 12.69
CA VAL A 154 9.78 12.56 13.01
C VAL A 154 8.31 12.64 13.46
N LYS A 155 8.05 13.37 14.55
CA LYS A 155 6.68 13.53 15.10
C LYS A 155 5.73 14.29 14.17
N THR A 156 6.27 15.11 13.27
CA THR A 156 5.44 15.88 12.32
C THR A 156 5.09 15.07 11.09
N GLY A 157 6.02 14.27 10.57
CA GLY A 157 5.81 13.32 9.49
C GLY A 157 4.78 12.27 9.89
N MET A 158 4.94 11.64 11.07
CA MET A 158 3.96 10.68 11.58
C MET A 158 2.54 11.26 11.62
N ARG A 159 2.37 12.47 12.17
CA ARG A 159 1.05 13.13 12.26
C ARG A 159 0.49 13.51 10.89
N ALA A 160 1.33 14.00 9.99
CA ALA A 160 0.92 14.37 8.63
C ALA A 160 0.54 13.14 7.78
N ASN A 161 1.18 12.00 8.02
CA ASN A 161 0.94 10.76 7.27
C ASN A 161 -0.26 9.96 7.83
N MET A 162 -0.64 10.16 9.10
CA MET A 162 -1.69 9.36 9.75
C MET A 162 -3.01 9.34 8.97
N LEU A 163 -3.45 10.50 8.45
CA LEU A 163 -4.69 10.58 7.69
C LEU A 163 -4.59 9.89 6.32
N SER A 164 -3.42 9.97 5.69
CA SER A 164 -3.14 9.32 4.41
C SER A 164 -3.15 7.79 4.54
N HIS A 165 -2.53 7.25 5.58
CA HIS A 165 -2.51 5.79 5.82
C HIS A 165 -3.87 5.27 6.29
N LEU A 166 -4.64 6.07 7.03
CA LEU A 166 -6.03 5.74 7.36
C LEU A 166 -6.89 5.67 6.09
N ALA A 167 -6.70 6.60 5.14
CA ALA A 167 -7.40 6.55 3.85
C ALA A 167 -7.04 5.29 3.05
N ILE A 168 -5.76 4.93 2.99
CA ILE A 168 -5.30 3.71 2.31
C ILE A 168 -5.95 2.48 2.93
N PHE A 169 -5.90 2.37 4.26
CA PHE A 169 -6.52 1.27 5.00
C PHE A 169 -8.02 1.14 4.67
N LEU A 170 -8.79 2.23 4.73
CA LEU A 170 -10.22 2.18 4.41
C LEU A 170 -10.52 1.74 2.98
N VAL A 171 -9.71 2.17 2.01
CA VAL A 171 -9.85 1.71 0.61
C VAL A 171 -9.57 0.22 0.50
N GLU A 172 -8.53 -0.28 1.17
CA GLU A 172 -8.19 -1.70 1.14
C GLU A 172 -9.27 -2.56 1.80
N GLU A 173 -9.79 -2.15 2.96
CA GLU A 173 -10.91 -2.84 3.62
C GLU A 173 -12.16 -2.83 2.74
N THR A 174 -12.48 -1.70 2.09
CA THR A 174 -13.64 -1.61 1.20
C THR A 174 -13.49 -2.54 -0.01
N GLN A 175 -12.30 -2.58 -0.62
CA GLN A 175 -12.00 -3.49 -1.73
C GLN A 175 -12.13 -4.96 -1.31
N GLN A 176 -11.62 -5.32 -0.14
CA GLN A 176 -11.73 -6.68 0.39
C GLN A 176 -13.17 -7.09 0.66
N ILE A 177 -13.97 -6.21 1.26
CA ILE A 177 -15.41 -6.47 1.49
C ILE A 177 -16.12 -6.70 0.16
N ILE A 178 -15.86 -5.88 -0.86
CA ILE A 178 -16.46 -6.04 -2.19
C ILE A 178 -16.08 -7.40 -2.79
N LEU A 179 -14.81 -7.81 -2.71
CA LEU A 179 -14.36 -9.11 -3.23
C LEU A 179 -14.99 -10.29 -2.48
N ILE A 180 -15.11 -10.21 -1.15
CA ILE A 180 -15.76 -11.25 -0.34
C ILE A 180 -17.25 -11.35 -0.68
N LEU A 181 -17.93 -10.21 -0.83
CA LEU A 181 -19.34 -10.19 -1.23
C LEU A 181 -19.51 -10.74 -2.64
N TYR A 182 -18.71 -10.30 -3.61
CA TYR A 182 -18.74 -10.78 -4.99
C TYR A 182 -18.56 -12.31 -5.07
N ARG A 183 -17.56 -12.86 -4.37
CA ARG A 183 -17.35 -14.31 -4.28
C ARG A 183 -18.57 -15.02 -3.68
N LYS A 184 -19.12 -14.50 -2.58
CA LYS A 184 -20.34 -15.09 -1.97
C LYS A 184 -21.54 -15.07 -2.90
N PHE A 185 -21.70 -14.03 -3.72
CA PHE A 185 -22.76 -13.97 -4.72
C PHE A 185 -22.56 -15.00 -5.83
N VAL A 186 -21.36 -15.06 -6.43
CA VAL A 186 -21.05 -16.02 -7.51
C VAL A 186 -21.12 -17.47 -7.00
N SER A 187 -20.59 -17.77 -5.81
CA SER A 187 -20.68 -19.12 -5.23
C SER A 187 -22.12 -19.55 -4.93
N LYS A 188 -23.02 -18.62 -4.58
CA LYS A 188 -24.44 -18.92 -4.40
C LYS A 188 -25.11 -19.25 -5.73
N GLU A 189 -24.75 -18.55 -6.80
CA GLU A 189 -25.27 -18.79 -8.14
C GLU A 189 -24.86 -20.17 -8.67
N THR A 190 -23.58 -20.54 -8.51
CA THR A 190 -23.07 -21.87 -8.88
C THR A 190 -23.70 -22.99 -8.04
N LYS A 191 -23.88 -22.79 -6.73
CA LYS A 191 -24.56 -23.77 -5.85
C LYS A 191 -26.04 -23.94 -6.19
N ASN A 192 -26.74 -22.86 -6.53
CA ASN A 192 -28.13 -22.93 -6.97
C ASN A 192 -28.28 -23.63 -8.32
N SER A 193 -27.33 -23.44 -9.24
CA SER A 193 -27.28 -24.16 -10.53
C SER A 193 -27.04 -25.67 -10.32
N LYS A 194 -26.05 -26.06 -9.51
CA LYS A 194 -25.79 -27.48 -9.16
C LYS A 194 -26.99 -28.14 -8.45
N LYS A 195 -27.67 -27.42 -7.55
CA LYS A 195 -28.85 -27.93 -6.84
C LYS A 195 -30.08 -28.09 -7.75
N SER A 196 -30.19 -27.25 -8.78
CA SER A 196 -31.21 -27.39 -9.83
C SER A 196 -30.94 -28.63 -10.71
N GLN A 197 -29.68 -28.85 -11.09
CA GLN A 197 -29.26 -30.03 -11.88
C GLN A 197 -29.41 -31.35 -11.11
N LYS A 198 -29.08 -31.37 -9.80
CA LYS A 198 -29.25 -32.54 -8.91
C LYS A 198 -30.73 -32.88 -8.65
N LYS A 199 -31.66 -31.95 -8.93
CA LYS A 199 -33.12 -32.17 -8.85
C LYS A 199 -33.72 -32.79 -10.12
N LEU A 200 -33.02 -32.71 -11.25
CA LEU A 200 -33.42 -33.30 -12.54
C LEU A 200 -32.85 -34.70 -12.77
N ARG A 201 -31.76 -35.08 -12.09
CA ARG A 201 -31.24 -36.47 -12.08
C ARG A 201 -31.96 -37.22 -10.95
N GLY A 202 -32.70 -38.26 -11.34
CA GLY A 202 -33.69 -38.96 -10.52
C GLY A 202 -33.18 -39.54 -9.20
N ALA A 203 -34.14 -39.85 -8.33
CA ALA A 203 -33.97 -40.22 -6.92
C ALA A 203 -33.30 -41.58 -6.64
N ASP A 204 -32.68 -42.24 -7.63
CA ASP A 204 -32.22 -43.62 -7.50
C ASP A 204 -30.73 -43.78 -7.13
N ASP A 205 -29.90 -42.74 -7.23
CA ASP A 205 -28.46 -42.79 -6.87
C ASP A 205 -28.15 -42.24 -5.46
N LYS A 206 -29.14 -42.23 -4.57
CA LYS A 206 -29.12 -41.45 -3.32
C LYS A 206 -28.37 -42.11 -2.14
N LYS A 207 -27.51 -43.10 -2.37
CA LYS A 207 -26.88 -43.87 -1.28
C LYS A 207 -25.35 -44.01 -1.32
N VAL A 208 -24.66 -43.52 -2.36
CA VAL A 208 -23.20 -43.72 -2.50
C VAL A 208 -22.41 -42.40 -2.52
N LEU A 209 -23.07 -41.24 -2.56
CA LEU A 209 -22.39 -39.95 -2.74
C LEU A 209 -22.48 -38.98 -1.55
N ASP A 210 -23.01 -39.42 -0.41
CA ASP A 210 -23.10 -38.57 0.80
C ASP A 210 -21.84 -38.64 1.69
N GLU A 211 -20.83 -39.46 1.34
CA GLU A 211 -19.57 -39.56 2.11
C GLU A 211 -18.34 -38.91 1.45
N GLU A 212 -18.44 -38.44 0.20
CA GLU A 212 -17.28 -37.84 -0.52
C GLU A 212 -17.31 -36.30 -0.62
N GLU A 213 -18.41 -35.62 -0.25
CA GLU A 213 -18.52 -34.15 -0.36
C GLU A 213 -17.97 -33.37 0.85
N ASP A 214 -17.40 -34.03 1.86
CA ASP A 214 -16.82 -33.39 3.07
C ASP A 214 -15.28 -33.25 3.06
N THR A 215 -14.63 -33.53 1.93
CA THR A 215 -13.14 -33.47 1.83
C THR A 215 -12.60 -32.48 0.79
N GLU A 216 -13.42 -31.58 0.25
CA GLU A 216 -12.90 -30.46 -0.54
C GLU A 216 -12.44 -29.33 0.37
N GLU A 217 -11.18 -29.46 0.79
CA GLU A 217 -10.25 -28.39 1.08
C GLU A 217 -10.87 -27.12 1.68
N GLU A 218 -11.01 -27.17 3.00
CA GLU A 218 -11.02 -25.99 3.84
C GLU A 218 -9.64 -25.31 3.74
N HIS A 219 -9.32 -24.75 2.57
CA HIS A 219 -8.35 -23.67 2.47
C HIS A 219 -8.86 -22.62 3.46
N LYS A 220 -8.25 -22.58 4.66
CA LYS A 220 -8.43 -21.55 5.67
C LYS A 220 -8.17 -20.20 5.01
N HIS A 221 -9.20 -19.67 4.36
CA HIS A 221 -9.14 -18.32 3.84
C HIS A 221 -8.95 -17.42 5.05
N PRO A 222 -7.94 -16.55 5.02
CA PRO A 222 -7.65 -15.69 6.16
C PRO A 222 -8.95 -14.96 6.52
N THR A 223 -9.33 -15.08 7.78
CA THR A 223 -10.58 -14.46 8.25
C THR A 223 -10.47 -12.97 7.97
N PHE A 224 -11.58 -12.30 7.62
CA PHE A 224 -11.59 -10.84 7.39
C PHE A 224 -10.77 -10.10 8.47
N LEU A 225 -10.93 -10.50 9.74
CA LEU A 225 -10.19 -9.99 10.87
C LEU A 225 -8.66 -10.15 10.77
N GLU A 226 -8.17 -11.29 10.29
CA GLU A 226 -6.74 -11.54 10.07
C GLU A 226 -6.16 -10.62 8.99
N ILE A 227 -6.91 -10.41 7.90
CA ILE A 227 -6.48 -9.51 6.83
C ILE A 227 -6.51 -8.04 7.30
N THR A 228 -7.60 -7.64 7.96
CA THR A 228 -7.75 -6.30 8.52
C THR A 228 -6.66 -5.99 9.54
N THR A 229 -6.35 -6.92 10.44
CA THR A 229 -5.29 -6.73 11.44
C THR A 229 -3.92 -6.60 10.79
N LYS A 230 -3.62 -7.44 9.79
CA LYS A 230 -2.37 -7.35 9.01
C LYS A 230 -2.26 -6.01 8.28
N ASN A 231 -3.33 -5.55 7.65
CA ASN A 231 -3.37 -4.25 6.97
C ASN A 231 -3.19 -3.08 7.95
N ALA A 232 -3.89 -3.11 9.10
CA ALA A 232 -3.77 -2.11 10.14
C ALA A 232 -2.35 -2.05 10.73
N TYR A 233 -1.72 -3.21 10.92
CA TYR A 233 -0.33 -3.32 11.37
C TYR A 233 0.64 -2.69 10.37
N ARG A 234 0.56 -3.06 9.07
CA ARG A 234 1.37 -2.48 8.00
C ARG A 234 1.19 -0.98 7.88
N SER A 235 -0.05 -0.52 7.92
CA SER A 235 -0.40 0.90 7.92
C SER A 235 0.23 1.66 9.10
N SER A 236 0.22 1.05 10.29
CA SER A 236 0.83 1.62 11.50
C SER A 236 2.35 1.70 11.41
N ILE A 237 3.01 0.64 10.91
CA ILE A 237 4.46 0.66 10.66
C ILE A 237 4.80 1.74 9.64
N ALA A 238 4.06 1.81 8.53
CA ALA A 238 4.30 2.78 7.46
C ALA A 238 4.21 4.23 7.97
N VAL A 239 3.30 4.55 8.89
CA VAL A 239 3.24 5.88 9.53
C VAL A 239 4.53 6.20 10.29
N VAL A 240 5.08 5.22 11.02
CA VAL A 240 6.31 5.38 11.82
C VAL A 240 7.53 5.49 10.91
N THR A 241 7.71 4.53 10.00
CA THR A 241 8.84 4.48 9.06
C THR A 241 8.82 5.66 8.10
N GLY A 242 7.64 6.11 7.65
CA GLY A 242 7.44 7.33 6.89
C GLY A 242 7.86 8.60 7.64
N GLY A 243 7.53 8.68 8.93
CA GLY A 243 7.98 9.76 9.81
C GLY A 243 9.50 9.80 9.98
N ILE A 244 10.13 8.64 10.16
CA ILE A 244 11.59 8.50 10.26
C ILE A 244 12.24 8.84 8.90
N GLY A 245 11.71 8.30 7.80
CA GLY A 245 12.16 8.59 6.45
C GLY A 245 12.08 10.08 6.11
N ALA A 246 11.00 10.76 6.51
CA ALA A 246 10.87 12.20 6.38
C ALA A 246 11.97 12.96 7.15
N ALA A 247 12.34 12.48 8.34
CA ALA A 247 13.42 13.07 9.13
C ALA A 247 14.80 12.87 8.48
N VAL A 248 15.11 11.64 8.04
CA VAL A 248 16.36 11.32 7.32
C VAL A 248 16.46 12.15 6.03
N GLY A 249 15.38 12.21 5.26
CA GLY A 249 15.31 13.03 4.05
C GLY A 249 15.50 14.53 4.32
N THR A 250 15.04 15.01 5.50
CA THR A 250 15.26 16.40 5.93
C THR A 250 16.73 16.68 6.28
N LEU A 251 17.48 15.70 6.80
CA LEU A 251 18.92 15.85 7.06
C LEU A 251 19.70 16.10 5.76
N ILE A 252 19.34 15.39 4.69
CA ILE A 252 19.94 15.54 3.36
C ILE A 252 19.53 16.89 2.77
N ARG A 253 18.22 17.11 2.59
CA ARG A 253 17.68 18.34 2.00
C ARG A 253 16.28 18.65 2.54
N PRO A 254 16.13 19.67 3.40
CA PRO A 254 14.81 20.11 3.87
C PRO A 254 13.88 20.47 2.71
N GLY A 255 12.67 19.94 2.73
CA GLY A 255 11.69 20.12 1.66
C GLY A 255 11.68 18.92 0.71
N LEU A 256 12.43 18.97 -0.39
CA LEU A 256 12.41 17.90 -1.40
C LEU A 256 12.88 16.56 -0.83
N GLY A 257 13.97 16.55 -0.07
CA GLY A 257 14.48 15.34 0.57
C GLY A 257 13.49 14.76 1.57
N THR A 258 12.74 15.61 2.29
CA THR A 258 11.65 15.19 3.19
C THR A 258 10.57 14.39 2.45
N VAL A 259 10.16 14.82 1.25
CA VAL A 259 9.12 14.12 0.47
C VAL A 259 9.61 12.76 0.00
N ILE A 260 10.84 12.72 -0.56
CA ILE A 260 11.45 11.49 -1.06
C ILE A 260 11.65 10.50 0.10
N GLY A 261 12.25 10.97 1.21
CA GLY A 261 12.49 10.16 2.39
C GLY A 261 11.21 9.65 3.03
N ALA A 262 10.15 10.47 3.11
CA ALA A 262 8.84 10.02 3.58
C ALA A 262 8.28 8.91 2.69
N THR A 263 8.31 9.10 1.37
CA THR A 263 7.80 8.11 0.40
C THR A 263 8.55 6.78 0.50
N LEU A 264 9.88 6.81 0.60
CA LEU A 264 10.70 5.61 0.77
C LEU A 264 10.42 4.92 2.11
N GLY A 265 10.29 5.70 3.18
CA GLY A 265 9.94 5.18 4.51
C GLY A 265 8.56 4.52 4.52
N ASP A 266 7.58 5.12 3.86
CA ASP A 266 6.24 4.55 3.70
C ASP A 266 6.32 3.20 2.96
N THR A 267 7.07 3.13 1.86
CA THR A 267 7.27 1.89 1.08
C THR A 267 7.89 0.78 1.93
N VAL A 268 8.97 1.06 2.65
CA VAL A 268 9.63 0.09 3.55
C VAL A 268 8.65 -0.42 4.60
N GLY A 269 7.81 0.45 5.16
CA GLY A 269 6.84 0.05 6.16
C GLY A 269 5.74 -0.88 5.64
N TYR A 270 5.39 -0.81 4.36
CA TYR A 270 4.46 -1.74 3.72
C TYR A 270 5.10 -3.08 3.29
N LEU A 271 6.43 -3.14 3.22
CA LEU A 271 7.18 -4.35 2.90
C LEU A 271 7.47 -5.22 4.13
N MET A 272 7.37 -4.67 5.34
CA MET A 272 7.46 -5.39 6.61
C MET A 272 6.13 -6.09 6.97
#